data_AF-A0A7C2N9M6-F1
#
_entry.id   AF-A0A7C2N9M6-F1
#
_cell.length_a   1.000
_cell.length_b   1.000
_cell.length_c   1.000
_cell.angle_alpha   90.00
_cell.angle_beta   90.00
_cell.angle_gamma   90.00
#
_symmetry.space_group_name_H-M   'P 1'
#
loop_
_entity.id
_entity.type
_entity.pdbx_description
1 polymer ?
#
loop_
_entity_poly.entity_id
_entity_poly.type
_entity_poly.pdbx_seq_one_letter_code
_entity_poly.pdbx_strand_id
1 'polypeptide(L)'
;MAVPVGNALFGDNYLSHAKGWKSWLFTLDHKRIGVMYLVSILASFLLGGVFALLIRMELWTPQRTIMDANTYNQMFTLHGAAMIFLFIIPGIPAALGNFVLPLMLG
;
A
#
# COMPACT_ATOMS: atom_id res chain seq x y z
N MET A 1 -4.20 41.40 31.32
CA MET A 1 -3.52 40.99 30.08
C MET A 1 -3.99 39.58 29.74
N ALA A 2 -5.14 39.46 29.08
CA ALA A 2 -5.76 38.17 28.76
C ALA A 2 -5.13 37.63 27.47
N VAL A 3 -4.47 36.48 27.56
CA VAL A 3 -3.99 35.74 26.39
C VAL A 3 -5.22 35.18 25.66
N PRO A 4 -5.44 35.48 24.38
CA PRO A 4 -6.56 34.92 23.64
C PRO A 4 -6.30 33.43 23.39
N VAL A 5 -6.95 32.58 24.21
CA VAL A 5 -7.04 31.13 23.98
C VAL A 5 -8.11 30.90 22.90
N GLY A 6 -7.75 31.18 21.66
CA GLY A 6 -8.61 30.98 20.51
C GLY A 6 -7.77 30.52 19.33
N ASN A 7 -7.93 29.25 18.95
CA ASN A 7 -7.44 28.63 17.71
C ASN A 7 -6.12 27.82 17.74
N ALA A 8 -5.47 27.60 18.89
CA ALA A 8 -4.29 26.72 18.96
C ALA A 8 -4.60 25.20 18.90
N LEU A 9 -5.89 24.79 18.96
CA LEU A 9 -6.29 23.38 18.98
C LEU A 9 -6.50 22.76 17.58
N PHE A 10 -6.47 23.57 16.52
CA PHE A 10 -6.52 23.12 15.13
C PHE A 10 -5.18 23.38 14.43
N GLY A 11 -4.08 23.25 15.16
CA GLY A 11 -2.74 23.38 14.63
C GLY A 11 -2.51 22.34 13.54
N ASP A 12 -2.36 22.81 12.30
CA ASP A 12 -1.46 22.26 11.29
C ASP A 12 -1.07 20.79 11.48
N ASN A 13 -2.02 19.90 11.16
CA ASN A 13 -1.78 18.47 11.14
C ASN A 13 -0.98 18.09 9.88
N TYR A 14 -0.23 16.99 9.94
CA TYR A 14 0.40 16.41 8.75
C TYR A 14 -0.62 16.03 7.66
N LEU A 15 -1.92 16.08 7.92
CA LEU A 15 -2.97 15.94 6.90
C LEU A 15 -3.37 17.28 6.25
N SER A 16 -3.12 18.40 6.93
CA SER A 16 -3.60 19.74 6.55
C SER A 16 -2.49 20.72 6.14
N HIS A 17 -1.22 20.44 6.45
CA HIS A 17 -0.11 21.30 6.03
C HIS A 17 0.21 21.11 4.54
N ALA A 18 -0.10 22.13 3.74
CA ALA A 18 0.03 22.17 2.27
C ALA A 18 -0.92 21.22 1.49
N LYS A 19 -2.01 21.79 0.97
CA LYS A 19 -2.94 21.13 0.04
C LYS A 19 -2.29 20.99 -1.35
N GLY A 20 -1.98 19.78 -1.78
CA GLY A 20 -1.66 19.48 -3.18
C GLY A 20 -0.87 18.19 -3.40
N TRP A 21 -1.14 17.49 -4.51
CA TRP A 21 -0.40 16.30 -4.98
C TRP A 21 1.12 16.47 -4.97
N LYS A 22 1.64 17.67 -5.30
CA LYS A 22 3.07 18.00 -5.20
C LYS A 22 3.61 17.94 -3.77
N SER A 23 2.82 18.34 -2.77
CA SER A 23 3.25 18.28 -1.36
C SER A 23 3.36 16.85 -0.86
N TRP A 24 2.54 15.92 -1.39
CA TRP A 24 2.61 14.50 -1.05
C TRP A 24 3.76 13.81 -1.78
N LEU A 25 4.00 14.15 -3.05
CA LEU A 25 5.07 13.54 -3.86
C LEU A 25 6.49 13.94 -3.38
N PHE A 26 6.66 15.16 -2.85
CA PHE A 26 7.95 15.67 -2.35
C PHE A 26 8.01 15.74 -0.83
N THR A 27 7.18 14.97 -0.11
CA THR A 27 7.14 15.00 1.35
C THR A 27 8.34 14.25 1.95
N LEU A 28 8.95 14.78 3.02
CA LEU A 28 10.00 14.09 3.78
C LEU A 28 9.48 13.46 5.09
N ASP A 29 8.20 13.69 5.43
CA ASP A 29 7.57 13.13 6.63
C ASP A 29 7.36 11.61 6.53
N HIS A 30 8.02 10.87 7.42
CA HIS A 30 7.92 9.41 7.53
C HIS A 30 6.47 8.91 7.73
N LYS A 31 5.62 9.69 8.43
CA LYS A 31 4.18 9.39 8.59
C LYS A 31 3.41 9.43 7.27
N ARG A 32 3.65 10.44 6.42
CA ARG A 32 2.99 10.55 5.10
C ARG A 32 3.50 9.48 4.14
N ILE A 33 4.79 9.21 4.15
CA ILE A 33 5.42 8.15 3.37
C ILE A 33 4.83 6.79 3.75
N GLY A 34 4.71 6.49 5.05
CA GLY A 34 4.09 5.26 5.53
C GLY A 34 2.65 5.05 5.04
N VAL A 35 1.83 6.11 4.99
CA VAL A 35 0.46 6.05 4.45
C VAL A 35 0.44 5.78 2.94
N MET A 36 1.33 6.43 2.16
CA MET A 36 1.43 6.17 0.72
C MET A 36 1.86 4.72 0.42
N TYR A 37 2.78 4.18 1.22
CA TYR A 37 3.13 2.76 1.15
C TYR A 37 1.95 1.86 1.49
N LEU A 38 1.21 2.15 2.56
CA LEU A 38 0.04 1.36 2.96
C LEU A 38 -1.01 1.28 1.84
N VAL A 39 -1.33 2.41 1.21
CA VAL A 39 -2.27 2.46 0.08
C VAL A 39 -1.73 1.65 -1.12
N SER A 40 -0.44 1.79 -1.42
CA SER A 40 0.20 1.07 -2.53
C SER A 40 0.22 -0.45 -2.31
N ILE A 41 0.49 -0.88 -1.07
CA ILE A 41 0.48 -2.29 -0.65
C ILE A 41 -0.94 -2.86 -0.69
N LEU A 42 -1.95 -2.08 -0.29
CA LEU A 42 -3.34 -2.51 -0.39
C LEU A 42 -3.77 -2.68 -1.86
N ALA A 43 -3.36 -1.75 -2.73
CA ALA A 43 -3.63 -1.85 -4.17
C ALA A 43 -2.94 -3.05 -4.81
N SER A 44 -1.67 -3.32 -4.46
CA SER A 44 -0.94 -4.49 -4.95
C SER A 44 -1.51 -5.80 -4.41
N PHE A 45 -1.99 -5.82 -3.16
CA PHE A 45 -2.71 -6.95 -2.58
C PHE A 45 -4.00 -7.28 -3.35
N LEU A 46 -4.79 -6.26 -3.69
CA LEU A 46 -5.99 -6.47 -4.50
C LEU A 46 -5.65 -7.00 -5.90
N LEU A 47 -4.62 -6.44 -6.54
CA LEU A 47 -4.14 -6.91 -7.84
C LEU A 47 -3.67 -8.37 -7.79
N GLY A 48 -2.83 -8.72 -6.80
CA GLY A 48 -2.37 -10.08 -6.56
C GLY A 48 -3.53 -11.03 -6.24
N GLY A 49 -4.52 -10.56 -5.48
CA GLY A 49 -5.76 -11.29 -5.16
C GLY A 49 -6.61 -11.59 -6.40
N VAL A 50 -6.72 -10.65 -7.34
CA VAL A 50 -7.41 -10.89 -8.62
C VAL A 50 -6.71 -11.99 -9.42
N PHE A 51 -5.37 -11.98 -9.51
CA PHE A 51 -4.64 -13.06 -10.17
C PHE A 51 -4.85 -14.41 -9.48
N ALA A 52 -4.89 -14.45 -8.14
CA ALA A 52 -5.18 -15.66 -7.39
C ALA A 52 -6.58 -16.21 -7.69
N LEU A 53 -7.57 -15.33 -7.80
CA LEU A 53 -8.94 -15.70 -8.15
C LEU A 53 -9.01 -16.30 -9.55
N LEU A 54 -8.33 -15.71 -10.54
CA LEU A 54 -8.28 -16.23 -11.91
C LEU A 54 -7.64 -17.62 -11.97
N ILE A 55 -6.53 -17.84 -11.26
CA ILE A 55 -5.87 -19.15 -11.14
C ILE A 55 -6.82 -20.17 -10.50
N ARG A 56 -7.50 -19.78 -9.41
CA ARG A 56 -8.46 -20.64 -8.70
C ARG A 56 -9.68 -20.98 -9.55
N MET A 57 -10.17 -20.03 -10.36
CA MET A 57 -11.29 -20.26 -11.27
C MET A 57 -10.94 -21.26 -12.37
N GLU A 58 -9.72 -21.24 -12.90
CA GLU A 58 -9.29 -22.24 -13.89
C GLU A 58 -9.29 -23.66 -13.30
N LEU A 59 -8.96 -23.81 -12.01
CA LEU A 59 -8.92 -25.10 -11.32
C LEU A 59 -10.29 -25.62 -10.86
N TRP A 60 -11.39 -24.91 -11.13
CA TRP A 60 -12.72 -25.36 -10.74
C TRP A 60 -13.23 -26.55 -11.55
N THR A 61 -12.80 -26.68 -12.81
CA THR A 61 -13.10 -27.86 -13.63
C THR A 61 -11.82 -28.43 -14.21
N PRO A 62 -11.70 -29.77 -14.36
CA PRO A 62 -10.50 -30.39 -14.92
C PRO A 62 -10.31 -30.16 -16.43
N GLN A 63 -11.30 -29.55 -17.09
CA GLN A 63 -11.24 -29.12 -18.48
C GLN A 63 -10.86 -27.63 -18.56
N ARG A 64 -10.26 -27.24 -19.69
CA ARG A 64 -9.93 -25.83 -19.95
C ARG A 64 -11.16 -24.96 -19.84
N THR A 65 -11.08 -23.94 -19.00
CA THR A 65 -12.21 -23.03 -18.75
C THR A 65 -11.94 -21.65 -19.35
N ILE A 66 -10.85 -21.00 -18.97
CA ILE A 66 -10.56 -19.59 -19.25
C ILE A 66 -9.20 -19.42 -19.93
N MET A 67 -8.19 -20.20 -19.53
CA MET A 67 -6.81 -19.98 -19.96
C MET A 67 -6.08 -21.27 -20.39
N ASP A 68 -5.17 -21.11 -21.36
CA ASP A 68 -4.29 -22.20 -21.80
C ASP A 68 -3.19 -22.47 -20.74
N ALA A 69 -2.58 -23.65 -20.76
CA ALA A 69 -1.54 -24.06 -19.81
C ALA A 69 -0.35 -23.08 -19.79
N ASN A 70 0.00 -22.49 -20.93
CA ASN A 70 1.04 -21.46 -21.00
C ASN A 70 0.63 -20.18 -20.25
N THR A 71 -0.58 -19.68 -20.50
CA THR A 71 -1.14 -18.50 -19.84
C THR A 71 -1.30 -18.74 -18.33
N TYR A 72 -1.73 -19.93 -17.91
CA TYR A 72 -1.81 -20.29 -16.50
C TYR A 72 -0.46 -20.15 -15.78
N ASN A 73 0.61 -20.69 -16.38
CA ASN A 73 1.96 -20.60 -15.81
C ASN A 73 2.43 -19.14 -15.73
N GLN A 74 2.17 -18.32 -16.75
CA GLN A 74 2.49 -16.89 -16.73
C GLN A 74 1.74 -16.16 -15.60
N MET A 75 0.43 -16.40 -15.47
CA MET A 75 -0.41 -15.78 -14.44
C MET A 75 0.02 -16.21 -13.04
N PHE A 76 0.39 -17.48 -12.85
CA PHE A 76 0.92 -18.00 -11.58
C PHE A 76 2.23 -17.31 -11.20
N THR A 77 3.16 -17.17 -12.14
CA THR A 77 4.42 -16.44 -11.91
C THR A 77 4.18 -14.97 -11.60
N LEU A 78 3.28 -14.30 -12.34
CA LEU A 78 2.93 -12.89 -12.10
C LEU A 78 2.25 -12.69 -10.74
N HIS A 79 1.35 -13.60 -10.32
CA HIS A 79 0.76 -13.57 -8.99
C HIS A 79 1.83 -13.63 -7.90
N GLY A 80 2.74 -14.62 -7.99
CA GLY A 80 3.83 -14.78 -7.01
C GLY A 80 4.77 -13.59 -6.98
N ALA A 81 5.20 -13.09 -8.15
CA ALA A 81 6.06 -11.92 -8.24
C ALA A 81 5.39 -10.66 -7.67
N ALA A 82 4.12 -10.40 -7.98
CA ALA A 82 3.38 -9.27 -7.45
C ALA A 82 3.24 -9.34 -5.92
N MET A 83 2.90 -10.51 -5.37
CA MET A 83 2.76 -10.68 -3.92
C MET A 83 4.10 -10.54 -3.19
N ILE A 84 5.20 -11.09 -3.72
CA ILE A 84 6.51 -11.00 -3.07
C ILE A 84 7.06 -9.57 -3.15
N PHE A 85 7.16 -9.01 -4.35
CA PHE A 85 7.87 -7.74 -4.57
C PHE A 85 7.04 -6.51 -4.23
N LEU A 86 5.72 -6.54 -4.42
CA LEU A 86 4.87 -5.36 -4.23
C LEU A 86 4.07 -5.40 -2.92
N PHE A 87 3.96 -6.56 -2.26
CA PHE A 87 3.22 -6.71 -1.00
C PHE A 87 4.13 -7.13 0.16
N ILE A 88 4.80 -8.29 0.09
CA ILE A 88 5.57 -8.84 1.23
C ILE A 88 6.82 -8.00 1.54
N ILE A 89 7.68 -7.78 0.56
CA ILE A 89 8.97 -7.08 0.72
C ILE A 89 8.77 -5.64 1.23
N PRO A 90 7.90 -4.80 0.63
CA PRO A 90 7.65 -3.45 1.15
C PRO A 90 6.69 -3.44 2.34
N GLY A 91 5.91 -4.51 2.54
CA GLY A 91 4.85 -4.59 3.55
C GLY A 91 5.33 -4.24 4.96
N ILE A 92 6.27 -5.03 5.46
CA ILE A 92 6.75 -4.89 6.85
C ILE A 92 7.68 -3.67 6.99
N PRO A 93 8.74 -3.51 6.17
CA PRO A 93 9.70 -2.43 6.38
C PRO A 93 9.14 -1.05 6.00
N ALA A 94 8.34 -0.96 4.93
CA ALA A 94 7.91 0.34 4.42
C ALA A 94 6.62 0.87 5.05
N ALA A 95 5.66 0.00 5.42
CA ALA A 95 4.47 0.45 6.12
C ALA A 95 4.71 0.55 7.64
N LEU A 96 5.18 -0.54 8.27
CA LEU A 96 5.41 -0.54 9.72
C LEU A 96 6.72 0.13 10.09
N GLY A 97 7.80 -0.07 9.33
CA GLY A 97 9.09 0.56 9.64
C GLY A 97 9.04 2.09 9.52
N ASN A 98 8.48 2.67 8.45
CA ASN A 98 8.40 4.13 8.33
C ASN A 98 7.44 4.78 9.33
N PHE A 99 6.40 4.06 9.78
CA PHE A 99 5.40 4.62 10.69
C PHE A 99 5.76 4.40 12.18
N VAL A 100 6.16 3.18 12.53
CA VAL A 100 6.29 2.72 13.92
C VAL A 100 7.71 2.90 14.47
N LEU A 101 8.77 2.64 13.69
CA LEU A 101 10.14 2.73 14.21
C LEU A 101 10.51 4.13 14.70
N PRO A 102 10.26 5.23 13.95
CA PRO A 102 10.57 6.56 14.46
C PRO A 102 9.79 6.89 15.73
N LEU A 103 8.52 6.45 15.82
CA LEU A 103 7.70 6.67 17.02
C LEU A 103 8.25 5.95 18.26
N MET A 104 8.87 4.78 18.08
CA MET A 104 9.47 3.99 19.16
C MET A 104 10.83 4.53 19.63
N LEU A 105 11.56 5.20 18.74
CA LEU A 105 12.91 5.71 19.02
C LEU A 105 12.92 7.12 19.61
N GLY A 106 11.82 7.87 19.49
CA GLY A 106 11.66 9.24 20.01
C GLY A 106 12.10 10.28 19.01
#